data_AF-A0A542RIG0-F1
#
_entry.id   AF-A0A542RIG0-F1
#
_cell.length_a   1.000
_cell.length_b   1.000
_cell.length_c   1.000
_cell.angle_alpha   90.00
_cell.angle_beta   90.00
_cell.angle_gamma   90.00
#
_symmetry.space_group_name_H-M   'P 1'
#
loop_
_entity.id
_entity.type
_entity.pdbx_description
1 polymer ?
#
loop_
_entity_poly.entity_id
_entity_poly.type
_entity_poly.pdbx_seq_one_letter_code
_entity_poly.pdbx_strand_id
1 'polypeptide(L)'
;MPSKQVAWIEGEVTADLLINKLADEIVNAKIPDTKNRWEKVFEVNEDKWVTYTKTTVANTQGTYKHTDGKTYPVYVLPDLRELRASYADIPLVDEDGYVYETLGTSNTKSGKKIQVKEFVYKDTEGNDITLSVPGLLVVNIDDDDPSNTVGKKSYVLLQGKYELDGVTFTPGVEWNEYKIITQMPSDWNDLLSKTKWTTYYSGGYSTYVSAPLYKFGMIKYIANPVHHYDRTVVLKAIPDVPSGQTSNEYFVMLKHPNNQYNYFDVSYGKGFTGKNPVGKSADTYLLACDENSVIPGKVPVIIDQKQAELQYNKWNNPDETDKYIPPHEAWTLDYDDKVEIKSPSSHFFYGADSVVSWVPNKKRRPDYWVEYNLSVSNDRVAIVIEGDPSPDMDAYYSSFAYIGKTIPFADYDHKGNFGITVGMGDLTKEKSGFLPADIKQDSNPNYSGWGRYTSNGMYSFSMLQTRSSVYFQAYYPAFITQLPKYDGVGTIPPELSKMVLEANGFQSSKWTKKYHASPIYLVHQFEGYRGYLDSVVAIEDHNLINKDELVVDTEEPKDPKDPAAGTWTEVYKFFRINTPVNFFKYSPNPTDCTIAILKEVY
;
A
#
# COMPACT_ATOMS: atom_id res chain seq x y z
N MET A 1 -39.60 -10.88 -23.38
CA MET A 1 -38.30 -10.27 -23.72
C MET A 1 -37.23 -11.26 -23.29
N PRO A 2 -36.17 -11.48 -24.08
CA PRO A 2 -35.12 -12.40 -23.73
C PRO A 2 -34.44 -11.86 -22.46
N SER A 3 -34.22 -12.73 -21.48
CA SER A 3 -33.70 -12.35 -20.16
C SER A 3 -32.20 -12.02 -20.15
N LYS A 4 -31.54 -11.95 -21.32
CA LYS A 4 -30.08 -12.02 -21.47
C LYS A 4 -29.46 -10.86 -22.23
N GLN A 5 -30.04 -9.66 -22.16
CA GLN A 5 -29.43 -8.50 -22.81
C GLN A 5 -28.13 -8.12 -22.11
N VAL A 6 -27.11 -7.81 -22.91
CA VAL A 6 -25.75 -7.50 -22.46
C VAL A 6 -25.23 -6.25 -23.16
N ALA A 7 -24.35 -5.53 -22.48
CA ALA A 7 -23.50 -4.51 -23.09
C ALA A 7 -22.16 -5.14 -23.47
N TRP A 8 -21.77 -4.99 -24.74
CA TRP A 8 -20.47 -5.42 -25.24
C TRP A 8 -19.50 -4.24 -25.31
N ILE A 9 -18.29 -4.42 -24.78
CA ILE A 9 -17.26 -3.37 -24.71
C ILE A 9 -15.91 -3.97 -25.09
N GLU A 10 -15.17 -3.28 -25.95
CA GLU A 10 -13.81 -3.62 -26.35
C GLU A 10 -12.91 -2.40 -26.14
N GLY A 11 -11.66 -2.63 -25.74
CA GLY A 11 -10.69 -1.55 -25.61
C GLY A 11 -9.31 -2.02 -25.23
N GLU A 12 -8.41 -1.05 -25.09
CA GLU A 12 -7.02 -1.23 -24.69
C GLU A 12 -6.62 -0.20 -23.65
N VAL A 13 -5.73 -0.58 -22.74
CA VAL A 13 -5.23 0.29 -21.68
C VAL A 13 -3.86 -0.17 -21.22
N THR A 14 -3.08 0.73 -20.61
CA THR A 14 -1.83 0.35 -19.95
C THR A 14 -2.09 -0.45 -18.68
N ALA A 15 -1.18 -1.37 -18.35
CA ALA A 15 -1.28 -2.28 -17.22
C ALA A 15 -1.52 -1.54 -15.89
N ASP A 16 -0.90 -0.38 -15.71
CA ASP A 16 -1.09 0.41 -14.50
C ASP A 16 -2.54 0.89 -14.34
N LEU A 17 -3.17 1.39 -15.41
CA LEU A 17 -4.53 1.95 -15.40
C LEU A 17 -5.62 0.89 -15.58
N LEU A 18 -5.26 -0.38 -15.78
CA LEU A 18 -6.18 -1.45 -16.14
C LEU A 18 -7.38 -1.56 -15.21
N ILE A 19 -7.18 -1.61 -13.89
CA ILE A 19 -8.30 -1.84 -12.97
C ILE A 19 -9.28 -0.66 -12.91
N ASN A 20 -8.80 0.58 -13.01
CA ASN A 20 -9.66 1.77 -13.06
C ASN A 20 -10.48 1.75 -14.35
N LYS A 21 -9.82 1.44 -15.46
CA LYS A 21 -10.47 1.36 -16.77
C LYS A 21 -11.54 0.28 -16.81
N LEU A 22 -11.24 -0.94 -16.34
CA LEU A 22 -12.22 -2.02 -16.24
C LEU A 22 -13.42 -1.63 -15.38
N ALA A 23 -13.17 -1.03 -14.21
CA ALA A 23 -14.23 -0.57 -13.33
C ALA A 23 -15.12 0.51 -13.97
N ASP A 24 -14.51 1.49 -14.65
CA ASP A 24 -15.24 2.55 -15.34
C ASP A 24 -16.07 2.00 -16.50
N GLU A 25 -15.53 1.08 -17.30
CA GLU A 25 -16.30 0.45 -18.38
C GLU A 25 -17.47 -0.38 -17.84
N ILE A 26 -17.27 -1.14 -16.76
CA ILE A 26 -18.34 -1.93 -16.13
C ILE A 26 -19.47 -1.02 -15.62
N VAL A 27 -19.16 0.07 -14.93
CA VAL A 27 -20.17 0.98 -14.34
C VAL A 27 -20.84 1.86 -15.39
N ASN A 28 -20.14 2.22 -16.47
CA ASN A 28 -20.71 3.03 -17.55
C ASN A 28 -21.34 2.20 -18.68
N ALA A 29 -21.33 0.87 -18.57
CA ALA A 29 -21.91 -0.03 -19.56
C ALA A 29 -23.38 0.29 -19.84
N LYS A 30 -23.72 0.43 -21.13
CA LYS A 30 -25.10 0.70 -21.59
C LYS A 30 -25.81 -0.62 -21.87
N ILE A 31 -26.40 -1.20 -20.82
CA ILE A 31 -27.16 -2.44 -20.94
C ILE A 31 -28.49 -2.11 -21.65
N PRO A 32 -28.86 -2.84 -22.73
CA PRO A 32 -30.13 -2.62 -23.41
C PRO A 32 -31.33 -2.78 -22.46
N ASP A 33 -32.37 -1.98 -22.69
CA ASP A 33 -33.68 -1.98 -22.00
C ASP A 33 -33.69 -1.99 -20.46
N THR A 34 -32.55 -1.72 -19.81
CA THR A 34 -32.44 -1.65 -18.35
C THR A 34 -31.37 -0.64 -17.92
N LYS A 35 -31.44 -0.23 -16.65
CA LYS A 35 -30.38 0.59 -16.03
C LYS A 35 -29.28 -0.32 -15.52
N ASN A 36 -28.04 0.05 -15.77
CA ASN A 36 -26.88 -0.57 -15.14
C ASN A 36 -26.92 -0.38 -13.61
N ARG A 37 -26.76 -1.48 -12.88
CA ARG A 37 -26.76 -1.52 -11.40
C ARG A 37 -25.40 -1.82 -10.80
N TRP A 38 -24.35 -1.88 -11.61
CA TRP A 38 -22.98 -1.85 -11.13
C TRP A 38 -22.63 -0.42 -10.69
N GLU A 39 -22.05 -0.29 -9.51
CA GLU A 39 -21.70 1.02 -8.94
C GLU A 39 -20.27 0.99 -8.40
N LYS A 40 -19.49 2.04 -8.67
CA LYS A 40 -18.18 2.23 -8.03
C LYS A 40 -18.40 2.87 -6.66
N VAL A 41 -18.08 2.14 -5.59
CA VAL A 41 -18.34 2.57 -4.20
C VAL A 41 -17.07 2.98 -3.44
N PHE A 42 -15.90 2.67 -3.99
CA PHE A 42 -14.61 3.06 -3.43
C PHE A 42 -13.55 3.06 -4.52
N GLU A 43 -12.68 4.05 -4.49
CA GLU A 43 -11.58 4.19 -5.43
C GLU A 43 -10.45 4.96 -4.76
N VAL A 44 -9.29 4.31 -4.68
CA VAL A 44 -8.06 4.92 -4.19
C VAL A 44 -6.98 4.55 -5.18
N ASN A 45 -6.27 5.56 -5.66
CA ASN A 45 -5.05 5.34 -6.44
C ASN A 45 -3.94 4.79 -5.52
N GLU A 46 -2.73 4.62 -6.04
CA GLU A 46 -1.61 4.33 -5.14
C GLU A 46 -1.42 5.51 -4.19
N ASP A 47 -1.27 5.23 -2.90
CA ASP A 47 -1.02 6.26 -1.90
C ASP A 47 0.11 5.83 -0.94
N LYS A 48 0.89 6.80 -0.46
CA LYS A 48 2.00 6.58 0.48
C LYS A 48 2.10 7.71 1.48
N TRP A 49 2.32 7.39 2.75
CA TRP A 49 2.42 8.39 3.82
C TRP A 49 3.41 7.98 4.89
N VAL A 50 3.87 8.96 5.66
CA VAL A 50 4.82 8.76 6.76
C VAL A 50 4.16 9.17 8.06
N THR A 51 4.36 8.37 9.09
CA THR A 51 4.05 8.76 10.47
C THR A 51 5.33 8.85 11.27
N TYR A 52 5.31 9.59 12.36
CA TYR A 52 6.49 9.85 13.17
C TYR A 52 6.30 9.33 14.58
N THR A 53 7.41 9.01 15.23
CA THR A 53 7.47 8.66 16.64
C THR A 53 8.38 9.65 17.36
N LYS A 54 7.88 10.23 18.45
CA LYS A 54 8.67 11.11 19.33
C LYS A 54 9.58 10.26 20.21
N THR A 55 10.87 10.61 20.27
CA THR A 55 11.87 9.94 21.11
C THR A 55 12.82 10.96 21.74
N THR A 56 13.59 10.53 22.74
CA THR A 56 14.58 11.36 23.43
C THR A 56 15.95 10.71 23.36
N VAL A 57 16.92 11.44 22.82
CA VAL A 57 18.34 11.05 22.80
C VAL A 57 19.02 11.62 24.03
N ALA A 58 19.26 10.76 25.02
CA ALA A 58 19.95 11.13 26.24
C ALA A 58 21.40 11.57 25.98
N ASN A 59 21.93 12.42 26.87
CA ASN A 59 23.32 12.85 26.87
C ASN A 59 23.81 13.52 25.56
N THR A 60 22.90 14.17 24.82
CA THR A 60 23.27 14.94 23.62
C THR A 60 24.11 16.14 24.03
N GLN A 61 25.29 16.29 23.44
CA GLN A 61 26.14 17.46 23.68
C GLN A 61 25.54 18.70 23.01
N GLY A 62 25.34 19.76 23.79
CA GLY A 62 24.87 21.05 23.30
C GLY A 62 25.85 21.71 22.35
N THR A 63 25.35 22.19 21.22
CA THR A 63 26.16 22.87 20.20
C THR A 63 25.44 24.08 19.65
N TYR A 64 26.12 25.22 19.59
CA TYR A 64 25.60 26.45 19.04
C TYR A 64 26.18 26.72 17.66
N LYS A 65 25.33 26.94 16.66
CA LYS A 65 25.74 27.37 15.31
C LYS A 65 25.72 28.90 15.26
N HIS A 66 26.89 29.50 15.05
CA HIS A 66 27.04 30.94 15.00
C HIS A 66 26.80 31.49 13.58
N THR A 67 26.68 32.82 13.46
CA THR A 67 26.42 33.51 12.18
C THR A 67 27.55 33.38 11.17
N ASP A 68 28.76 33.01 11.60
CA ASP A 68 29.90 32.67 10.74
C ASP A 68 29.79 31.26 10.11
N GLY A 69 28.73 30.52 10.44
CA GLY A 69 28.47 29.16 9.96
C GLY A 69 29.20 28.06 10.74
N LYS A 70 30.06 28.40 11.71
CA LYS A 70 30.76 27.43 12.56
C LYS A 70 29.89 27.00 13.73
N THR A 71 30.21 25.81 14.23
CA THR A 71 29.54 25.20 15.38
C THR A 71 30.47 25.17 16.57
N TYR A 72 30.01 25.69 17.70
CA TYR A 72 30.74 25.80 18.96
C TYR A 72 30.09 24.94 20.04
N PRO A 73 30.88 24.33 20.94
CA PRO A 73 30.32 23.61 22.09
C PRO A 73 29.64 24.57 23.06
N VAL A 74 28.52 24.14 23.62
CA VAL A 74 27.85 24.84 24.73
C VAL A 74 28.34 24.27 26.05
N TYR A 75 28.62 25.15 27.00
CA TYR A 75 29.03 24.82 28.36
C TYR A 75 27.93 25.20 29.33
N VAL A 76 27.87 24.49 30.47
CA VAL A 76 27.08 24.90 31.62
C VAL A 76 28.02 25.38 32.72
N LEU A 77 27.79 26.60 33.22
CA LEU A 77 28.64 27.16 34.25
C LEU A 77 28.40 26.44 35.59
N PRO A 78 29.46 25.91 36.23
CA PRO A 78 29.31 25.24 37.52
C PRO A 78 28.95 26.24 38.62
N ASP A 79 28.34 25.75 39.69
CA ASP A 79 28.19 26.56 40.89
C ASP A 79 29.53 26.66 41.62
N LEU A 80 30.13 27.84 41.56
CA LEU A 80 31.42 28.13 42.19
C LEU A 80 31.27 28.98 43.45
N ARG A 81 30.05 29.31 43.89
CA ARG A 81 29.81 30.22 45.03
C ARG A 81 30.40 29.71 46.34
N GLU A 82 30.48 28.39 46.48
CA GLU A 82 31.08 27.70 47.64
C GLU A 82 32.41 27.03 47.29
N LEU A 83 33.11 27.49 46.25
CA LEU A 83 34.38 26.90 45.83
C LEU A 83 35.42 26.98 46.96
N ARG A 84 36.00 25.82 47.31
CA ARG A 84 37.02 25.71 48.37
C ARG A 84 38.31 25.05 47.88
N ALA A 85 39.42 25.34 48.57
CA ALA A 85 40.71 24.70 48.32
C ALA A 85 40.68 23.21 48.70
N SER A 86 41.16 22.33 47.80
CA SER A 86 41.03 20.88 47.93
C SER A 86 41.66 20.25 49.18
N TYR A 87 42.64 20.91 49.81
CA TYR A 87 43.41 20.36 50.93
C TYR A 87 43.20 21.07 52.28
N ALA A 88 42.49 22.20 52.29
CA ALA A 88 42.40 23.04 53.48
C ALA A 88 40.97 23.54 53.77
N ASP A 89 39.98 23.16 52.94
CA ASP A 89 38.58 23.56 53.07
C ASP A 89 38.37 25.09 53.14
N ILE A 90 39.26 25.86 52.51
CA ILE A 90 39.24 27.32 52.60
C ILE A 90 38.46 27.93 51.43
N PRO A 91 37.51 28.87 51.66
CA PRO A 91 36.81 29.58 50.60
C PRO A 91 37.75 30.27 49.61
N LEU A 92 37.46 30.11 48.32
CA LEU A 92 38.23 30.69 47.21
C LEU A 92 37.50 31.84 46.51
N VAL A 93 36.28 32.13 46.93
CA VAL A 93 35.46 33.25 46.48
C VAL A 93 35.63 34.39 47.46
N ASP A 94 35.97 35.59 46.98
CA ASP A 94 36.05 36.78 47.84
C ASP A 94 34.66 37.30 48.25
N GLU A 95 34.62 38.29 49.15
CA GLU A 95 33.37 38.88 49.66
C GLU A 95 32.49 39.42 48.51
N ASP A 96 33.13 39.97 47.47
CA ASP A 96 32.51 40.55 46.28
C ASP A 96 32.08 39.48 45.24
N GLY A 97 32.34 38.19 45.48
CA GLY A 97 31.94 37.10 44.59
C GLY A 97 32.93 36.76 43.48
N TYR A 98 34.18 37.23 43.55
CA TYR A 98 35.21 36.94 42.55
C TYR A 98 36.07 35.75 42.94
N VAL A 99 36.46 34.98 41.93
CA VAL A 99 37.56 34.00 41.99
C VAL A 99 38.73 34.53 41.19
N TYR A 100 39.96 34.34 41.66
CA TYR A 100 41.18 34.82 40.99
C TYR A 100 41.99 33.69 40.38
N GLU A 101 42.65 33.95 39.25
CA GLU A 101 43.60 33.01 38.64
C GLU A 101 44.97 33.05 39.35
N THR A 102 45.65 31.91 39.36
CA THR A 102 47.09 31.83 39.68
C THR A 102 47.96 31.61 38.45
N LEU A 103 49.16 32.21 38.47
CA LEU A 103 50.29 31.95 37.58
C LEU A 103 51.08 30.74 38.07
N GLY A 104 51.12 29.70 37.25
CA GLY A 104 51.96 28.52 37.47
C GLY A 104 51.64 27.76 38.76
N THR A 105 52.55 26.86 39.16
CA THR A 105 52.41 26.00 40.35
C THR A 105 52.76 26.71 41.67
N SER A 106 53.28 27.94 41.61
CA SER A 106 53.71 28.74 42.76
C SER A 106 52.58 29.53 43.42
N ASN A 107 51.32 29.29 43.05
CA ASN A 107 50.13 29.94 43.60
C ASN A 107 50.28 31.48 43.67
N THR A 108 50.68 32.11 42.56
CA THR A 108 50.92 33.55 42.46
C THR A 108 49.77 34.22 41.72
N LYS A 109 49.09 35.21 42.32
CA LYS A 109 47.91 35.86 41.73
C LYS A 109 48.24 36.49 40.35
N SER A 110 47.52 36.12 39.28
CA SER A 110 47.79 36.61 37.90
C SER A 110 47.19 37.98 37.58
N GLY A 111 46.31 38.48 38.46
CA GLY A 111 45.51 39.68 38.23
C GLY A 111 44.19 39.43 37.50
N LYS A 112 44.02 38.29 36.83
CA LYS A 112 42.73 37.89 36.23
C LYS A 112 41.77 37.38 37.29
N LYS A 113 40.49 37.74 37.17
CA LYS A 113 39.42 37.32 38.07
C LYS A 113 38.13 37.08 37.29
N ILE A 114 37.22 36.27 37.82
CA ILE A 114 35.89 36.04 37.26
C ILE A 114 34.84 36.27 38.35
N GLN A 115 33.72 36.91 38.02
CA GLN A 115 32.56 37.03 38.91
C GLN A 115 31.74 35.74 38.84
N VAL A 116 31.48 35.09 39.99
CA VAL A 116 30.81 33.78 40.04
C VAL A 116 29.43 33.79 40.71
N LYS A 117 28.98 34.93 41.24
CA LYS A 117 27.63 35.06 41.83
C LYS A 117 26.62 35.47 40.77
N GLU A 118 26.72 36.70 40.28
CA GLU A 118 25.77 37.29 39.34
C GLU A 118 26.42 38.43 38.55
N PHE A 119 25.82 38.81 37.43
CA PHE A 119 26.18 40.03 36.72
C PHE A 119 24.93 40.71 36.15
N VAL A 120 25.01 42.02 35.96
CA VAL A 120 23.93 42.84 35.42
C VAL A 120 24.22 43.15 33.97
N TYR A 121 23.21 43.00 33.11
CA TYR A 121 23.23 43.48 31.73
C TYR A 121 21.99 44.32 31.44
N LYS A 122 22.06 45.14 30.38
CA LYS A 122 20.90 45.88 29.89
C LYS A 122 20.17 45.08 28.82
N ASP A 123 18.88 44.87 28.99
CA ASP A 123 18.03 44.26 27.97
C ASP A 123 17.83 45.21 26.76
N THR A 124 17.05 44.75 25.77
CA THR A 124 16.73 45.54 24.56
C THR A 124 15.93 46.81 24.84
N GLU A 125 15.29 46.91 26.01
CA GLU A 125 14.52 48.08 26.46
C GLU A 125 15.35 49.00 27.37
N GLY A 126 16.58 48.61 27.70
CA GLY A 126 17.53 49.37 28.53
C GLY A 126 17.41 49.10 30.03
N ASN A 127 16.57 48.15 30.45
CA ASN A 127 16.37 47.77 31.84
C ASN A 127 17.54 46.92 32.34
N ASP A 128 17.91 47.10 33.60
CA ASP A 128 18.94 46.30 34.25
C ASP A 128 18.37 44.94 34.65
N ILE A 129 18.94 43.86 34.09
CA ILE A 129 18.58 42.48 34.39
C ILE A 129 19.78 41.80 35.06
N THR A 130 19.56 41.25 36.25
CA THR A 130 20.55 40.48 36.99
C THR A 130 20.47 39.00 36.60
N LEU A 131 21.58 38.43 36.12
CA LEU A 131 21.72 37.00 35.84
C LEU A 131 22.60 36.32 36.88
N SER A 132 22.05 35.30 37.54
CA SER A 132 22.82 34.37 38.38
C SER A 132 23.76 33.54 37.51
N VAL A 133 25.05 33.52 37.82
CA VAL A 133 26.09 32.83 37.03
C VAL A 133 25.96 31.29 37.07
N PRO A 134 25.71 30.65 38.24
CA PRO A 134 25.54 29.20 38.30
C PRO A 134 24.42 28.68 37.40
N GLY A 135 24.73 27.66 36.60
CA GLY A 135 23.77 27.01 35.70
C GLY A 135 23.54 27.71 34.36
N LEU A 136 24.15 28.88 34.11
CA LEU A 136 24.04 29.54 32.80
C LEU A 136 24.64 28.67 31.70
N LEU A 137 23.95 28.64 30.56
CA LEU A 137 24.48 28.08 29.34
C LEU A 137 25.30 29.15 28.62
N VAL A 138 26.52 28.80 28.23
CA VAL A 138 27.44 29.74 27.59
C VAL A 138 28.15 29.11 26.40
N VAL A 139 28.52 29.94 25.44
CA VAL A 139 29.34 29.57 24.29
C VAL A 139 30.51 30.54 24.15
N ASN A 140 31.68 30.05 23.76
CA ASN A 140 32.87 30.85 23.52
C ASN A 140 33.23 30.83 22.02
N ILE A 141 33.01 31.95 21.35
CA ILE A 141 33.03 32.09 19.88
C ILE A 141 34.29 32.84 19.46
N ASP A 142 34.84 32.54 18.28
CA ASP A 142 35.98 33.26 17.69
C ASP A 142 35.54 34.61 17.10
N ASP A 143 35.00 35.48 17.94
CA ASP A 143 34.70 36.86 17.62
C ASP A 143 35.83 37.76 18.11
N ASP A 144 36.33 38.65 17.23
CA ASP A 144 37.33 39.65 17.61
C ASP A 144 36.79 40.57 18.71
N ASP A 145 37.52 40.59 19.83
CA ASP A 145 37.26 41.46 20.97
C ASP A 145 38.46 42.38 21.19
N PRO A 146 38.37 43.67 20.81
CA PRO A 146 39.47 44.61 21.00
C PRO A 146 39.80 44.87 22.49
N SER A 147 38.96 44.40 23.43
CA SER A 147 39.17 44.54 24.86
C SER A 147 39.90 43.35 25.51
N ASN A 148 40.19 42.27 24.75
CA ASN A 148 40.90 41.10 25.29
C ASN A 148 41.96 40.52 24.33
N THR A 149 42.93 39.78 24.89
CA THR A 149 44.06 39.20 24.14
C THR A 149 43.82 37.76 23.68
N VAL A 150 42.62 37.21 23.89
CA VAL A 150 42.28 35.80 23.68
C VAL A 150 41.63 35.57 22.31
N GLY A 151 41.13 36.63 21.67
CA GLY A 151 40.52 36.55 20.33
C GLY A 151 39.18 35.80 20.32
N LYS A 152 38.47 35.82 21.45
CA LYS A 152 37.17 35.16 21.61
C LYS A 152 36.20 36.01 22.42
N LYS A 153 34.90 35.78 22.24
CA LYS A 153 33.81 36.32 23.06
C LYS A 153 32.90 35.23 23.59
N SER A 154 32.57 35.34 24.86
CA SER A 154 31.63 34.45 25.54
C SER A 154 30.25 35.07 25.58
N TYR A 155 29.23 34.29 25.24
CA TYR A 155 27.84 34.72 25.25
C TYR A 155 27.00 33.80 26.12
N VAL A 156 26.00 34.39 26.80
CA VAL A 156 24.95 33.64 27.48
C VAL A 156 23.91 33.20 26.48
N LEU A 157 23.51 31.93 26.58
CA LEU A 157 22.54 31.29 25.73
C LEU A 157 21.26 30.96 26.51
N LEU A 158 20.12 31.22 25.88
CA LEU A 158 18.83 30.63 26.24
C LEU A 158 18.60 29.42 25.34
N GLN A 159 18.38 28.25 25.92
CA GLN A 159 17.97 27.08 25.16
C GLN A 159 16.48 27.14 24.82
N GLY A 160 16.13 26.62 23.65
CA GLY A 160 14.75 26.60 23.19
C GLY A 160 14.69 26.12 21.76
N LYS A 161 13.63 26.50 21.05
CA LYS A 161 13.38 26.13 19.67
C LYS A 161 12.96 27.37 18.90
N TYR A 162 13.57 27.61 17.75
CA TYR A 162 12.96 28.53 16.77
C TYR A 162 11.79 27.81 16.10
N GLU A 163 10.62 28.44 16.04
CA GLU A 163 9.48 27.90 15.32
C GLU A 163 9.75 27.88 13.80
N LEU A 164 8.81 27.33 13.03
CA LEU A 164 8.95 27.17 11.58
C LEU A 164 9.12 28.49 10.80
N ASP A 165 8.77 29.63 11.40
CA ASP A 165 9.01 30.96 10.84
C ASP A 165 10.49 31.38 10.90
N GLY A 166 11.33 30.66 11.66
CA GLY A 166 12.74 30.96 11.87
C GLY A 166 13.01 32.20 12.73
N VAL A 167 11.97 32.84 13.28
CA VAL A 167 12.06 34.11 14.01
C VAL A 167 11.54 33.97 15.43
N THR A 168 10.39 33.32 15.60
CA THR A 168 9.79 33.10 16.92
C THR A 168 10.61 32.08 17.68
N PHE A 169 11.05 32.44 18.89
CA PHE A 169 11.85 31.55 19.74
C PHE A 169 11.07 31.18 21.01
N THR A 170 10.81 29.89 21.18
CA THR A 170 10.13 29.33 22.35
C THR A 170 11.17 28.73 23.30
N PRO A 171 11.34 29.27 24.52
CA PRO A 171 12.27 28.71 25.51
C PRO A 171 11.92 27.26 25.87
N GLY A 172 12.95 26.42 26.07
CA GLY A 172 12.77 25.01 26.39
C GLY A 172 14.10 24.29 26.57
N VAL A 173 14.06 23.05 27.09
CA VAL A 173 15.29 22.29 27.45
C VAL A 173 15.58 21.10 26.53
N GLU A 174 14.75 20.91 25.51
CA GLU A 174 14.69 19.64 24.76
C GLU A 174 15.23 19.76 23.32
N TRP A 175 15.55 20.97 22.86
CA TRP A 175 16.05 21.26 21.51
C TRP A 175 17.49 21.74 21.54
N ASN A 176 18.29 21.33 20.54
CA ASN A 176 19.69 21.77 20.39
C ASN A 176 19.77 23.11 19.66
N GLU A 177 18.95 24.08 20.09
CA GLU A 177 18.92 25.42 19.54
C GLU A 177 18.99 26.43 20.67
N TYR A 178 19.62 27.57 20.36
CA TYR A 178 19.90 28.57 21.36
C TYR A 178 19.75 29.97 20.79
N LYS A 179 19.28 30.89 21.64
CA LYS A 179 19.25 32.32 21.40
C LYS A 179 20.27 33.00 22.30
N ILE A 180 21.11 33.88 21.73
CA ILE A 180 22.01 34.71 22.54
C ILE A 180 21.15 35.70 23.34
N ILE A 181 21.36 35.72 24.66
CA ILE A 181 20.71 36.68 25.55
C ILE A 181 21.58 37.94 25.66
N THR A 182 22.84 37.75 26.01
CA THR A 182 23.79 38.84 26.28
C THR A 182 25.23 38.33 26.22
N GLN A 183 26.19 39.24 26.15
CA GLN A 183 27.60 38.91 26.28
C GLN A 183 27.95 38.67 27.77
N MET A 184 28.74 37.64 28.05
CA MET A 184 29.34 37.44 29.36
C MET A 184 30.38 38.55 29.64
N PRO A 185 30.64 38.89 30.92
CA PRO A 185 31.79 39.72 31.28
C PRO A 185 33.08 39.17 30.65
N SER A 186 33.92 40.06 30.10
CA SER A 186 35.13 39.71 29.31
C SER A 186 36.09 38.76 30.03
N ASP A 187 36.09 38.82 31.37
CA ASP A 187 36.82 37.93 32.27
C ASP A 187 36.58 36.43 31.99
N TRP A 188 35.38 36.05 31.50
CA TRP A 188 35.03 34.67 31.20
C TRP A 188 35.61 34.14 29.89
N ASN A 189 36.00 35.02 28.96
CA ASN A 189 36.54 34.64 27.65
C ASN A 189 37.83 33.81 27.78
N ASP A 190 38.70 34.21 28.72
CA ASP A 190 39.96 33.51 29.02
C ASP A 190 39.71 32.14 29.66
N LEU A 191 38.79 32.04 30.63
CA LEU A 191 38.47 30.78 31.31
C LEU A 191 37.94 29.74 30.33
N LEU A 192 36.95 30.10 29.51
CA LEU A 192 36.35 29.17 28.54
C LEU A 192 37.29 28.84 27.38
N SER A 193 38.38 29.58 27.18
CA SER A 193 39.41 29.25 26.19
C SER A 193 40.39 28.18 26.69
N LYS A 194 40.47 27.97 28.00
CA LYS A 194 41.37 27.02 28.67
C LYS A 194 40.63 25.74 29.03
N THR A 195 41.31 24.60 28.94
CA THR A 195 40.77 23.32 29.42
C THR A 195 40.68 23.24 30.94
N LYS A 196 41.58 23.93 31.65
CA LYS A 196 41.59 24.04 33.12
C LYS A 196 42.06 25.42 33.53
N TRP A 197 41.34 26.03 34.47
CA TRP A 197 41.70 27.30 35.07
C TRP A 197 42.10 27.07 36.53
N THR A 198 43.31 27.48 36.91
CA THR A 198 43.83 27.25 38.26
C THR A 198 43.54 28.48 39.12
N THR A 199 42.90 28.26 40.26
CA THR A 199 42.49 29.35 41.16
C THR A 199 43.55 29.67 42.21
N TYR A 200 43.68 30.96 42.53
CA TYR A 200 44.59 31.50 43.53
C TYR A 200 44.00 31.45 44.94
N TYR A 201 44.87 31.19 45.93
CA TYR A 201 44.55 31.34 47.35
C TYR A 201 45.73 31.83 48.18
N SER A 202 45.52 32.65 49.21
CA SER A 202 46.58 33.06 50.14
C SER A 202 46.93 31.94 51.14
N GLY A 203 47.71 30.95 50.68
CA GLY A 203 48.15 29.82 51.53
C GLY A 203 48.83 28.65 50.82
N GLY A 204 49.16 28.78 49.53
CA GLY A 204 49.96 27.77 48.80
C GLY A 204 49.19 26.62 48.13
N TYR A 205 47.86 26.56 48.26
CA TYR A 205 47.02 25.54 47.62
C TYR A 205 46.21 26.10 46.44
N SER A 206 45.95 25.28 45.42
CA SER A 206 45.12 25.64 44.25
C SER A 206 44.05 24.59 43.97
N THR A 207 42.93 24.99 43.36
CA THR A 207 41.95 24.06 42.77
C THR A 207 41.78 24.35 41.28
N TYR A 208 41.29 23.37 40.53
CA TYR A 208 41.02 23.52 39.10
C TYR A 208 39.54 23.75 38.87
N VAL A 209 39.23 24.78 38.09
CA VAL A 209 37.89 25.08 37.60
C VAL A 209 37.86 24.81 36.11
N SER A 210 36.81 24.14 35.67
CA SER A 210 36.50 23.93 34.25
C SER A 210 35.00 23.97 34.08
N ALA A 211 34.51 24.64 33.05
CA ALA A 211 33.10 24.55 32.68
C ALA A 211 32.86 23.20 31.97
N PRO A 212 32.00 22.31 32.48
CA PRO A 212 31.66 21.09 31.78
C PRO A 212 30.86 21.39 30.51
N LEU A 213 31.01 20.52 29.51
CA LEU A 213 30.16 20.53 28.32
C LEU A 213 28.71 20.29 28.72
N TYR A 214 27.81 21.13 28.21
CA TYR A 214 26.39 20.98 28.43
C TYR A 214 25.89 19.72 27.71
N LYS A 215 25.16 18.89 28.45
CA LYS A 215 24.49 17.69 27.91
C LYS A 215 23.05 17.66 28.36
N PHE A 216 22.16 17.23 27.46
CA PHE A 216 20.73 17.19 27.74
C PHE A 216 20.03 16.05 26.99
N GLY A 217 18.78 15.80 27.36
CA GLY A 217 17.89 14.88 26.62
C GLY A 217 17.29 15.63 25.43
N MET A 218 17.77 15.35 24.22
CA MET A 218 17.27 16.01 23.04
C MET A 218 16.08 15.25 22.47
N ILE A 219 14.96 15.93 22.24
CA ILE A 219 13.86 15.34 21.47
C ILE A 219 14.29 15.16 20.03
N LYS A 220 13.97 13.99 19.48
CA LYS A 220 13.98 13.72 18.06
C LYS A 220 12.67 13.10 17.63
N TYR A 221 12.34 13.31 16.38
CA TYR A 221 11.30 12.58 15.68
C TYR A 221 11.98 11.58 14.77
N ILE A 222 11.57 10.32 14.89
CA ILE A 222 11.97 9.24 13.98
C ILE A 222 10.81 8.95 13.04
N ALA A 223 11.10 8.75 11.77
CA ALA A 223 10.09 8.34 10.82
C ALA A 223 9.81 6.84 11.01
N ASN A 224 8.55 6.47 10.95
CA ASN A 224 8.14 5.07 10.86
C ASN A 224 8.33 4.58 9.41
N PRO A 225 8.34 3.26 9.17
CA PRO A 225 8.34 2.73 7.80
C PRO A 225 7.22 3.37 6.97
N VAL A 226 7.52 3.75 5.72
CA VAL A 226 6.55 4.36 4.81
C VAL A 226 5.36 3.42 4.66
N HIS A 227 4.19 3.92 5.05
CA HIS A 227 2.92 3.25 4.83
C HIS A 227 2.55 3.40 3.37
N HIS A 228 1.85 2.41 2.83
CA HIS A 228 1.35 2.46 1.47
C HIS A 228 -0.02 1.82 1.39
N TYR A 229 -0.78 2.25 0.39
CA TYR A 229 -2.03 1.65 0.00
C TYR A 229 -1.99 1.43 -1.51
N ASP A 230 -2.24 0.19 -1.92
CA ASP A 230 -2.22 -0.17 -3.33
C ASP A 230 -3.44 0.42 -4.04
N ARG A 231 -3.29 0.64 -5.35
CA ARG A 231 -4.40 1.07 -6.21
C ARG A 231 -5.55 0.05 -6.11
N THR A 232 -6.71 0.52 -5.67
CA THR A 232 -7.85 -0.33 -5.32
C THR A 232 -9.15 0.31 -5.78
N VAL A 233 -10.01 -0.48 -6.42
CA VAL A 233 -11.37 -0.10 -6.80
C VAL A 233 -12.35 -1.14 -6.28
N VAL A 234 -13.46 -0.71 -5.69
CA VAL A 234 -14.53 -1.61 -5.26
C VAL A 234 -15.81 -1.29 -6.00
N LEU A 235 -16.36 -2.32 -6.63
CA LEU A 235 -17.63 -2.32 -7.33
C LEU A 235 -18.70 -2.97 -6.44
N LYS A 236 -19.88 -2.37 -6.39
CA LYS A 236 -21.09 -2.96 -5.85
C LYS A 236 -21.94 -3.50 -6.99
N ALA A 237 -22.42 -4.73 -6.84
CA ALA A 237 -23.30 -5.43 -7.78
C ALA A 237 -24.65 -5.73 -7.10
N ILE A 238 -25.73 -5.50 -7.83
CA ILE A 238 -27.10 -5.81 -7.39
C ILE A 238 -27.80 -6.63 -8.49
N PRO A 239 -27.60 -7.97 -8.52
CA PRO A 239 -28.19 -8.85 -9.51
C PRO A 239 -29.72 -8.81 -9.52
N ASP A 240 -30.32 -9.14 -10.66
CA ASP A 240 -31.75 -9.32 -10.81
C ASP A 240 -32.23 -10.60 -10.10
N VAL A 241 -33.41 -10.51 -9.49
CA VAL A 241 -34.09 -11.62 -8.81
C VAL A 241 -35.56 -11.68 -9.25
N PRO A 242 -36.21 -12.86 -9.16
CA PRO A 242 -37.62 -12.98 -9.47
C PRO A 242 -38.50 -12.00 -8.68
N SER A 243 -39.61 -11.58 -9.28
CA SER A 243 -40.56 -10.66 -8.66
C SER A 243 -41.00 -11.16 -7.27
N GLY A 244 -40.95 -10.28 -6.27
CA GLY A 244 -41.28 -10.61 -4.88
C GLY A 244 -40.10 -11.10 -4.03
N GLN A 245 -38.91 -11.26 -4.61
CA GLN A 245 -37.68 -11.53 -3.87
C GLN A 245 -36.85 -10.27 -3.65
N THR A 246 -36.06 -10.25 -2.57
CA THR A 246 -35.12 -9.15 -2.29
C THR A 246 -33.76 -9.49 -2.90
N SER A 247 -33.22 -8.56 -3.71
CA SER A 247 -31.87 -8.70 -4.24
C SER A 247 -30.82 -8.46 -3.14
N ASN A 248 -29.69 -9.16 -3.24
CA ASN A 248 -28.56 -8.99 -2.33
C ASN A 248 -27.52 -8.07 -2.97
N GLU A 249 -26.87 -7.26 -2.14
CA GLU A 249 -25.69 -6.51 -2.55
C GLU A 249 -24.45 -7.39 -2.42
N TYR A 250 -23.65 -7.40 -3.47
CA TYR A 250 -22.34 -8.04 -3.51
C TYR A 250 -21.28 -7.00 -3.83
N PHE A 251 -20.07 -7.21 -3.33
CA PHE A 251 -18.96 -6.30 -3.56
C PHE A 251 -17.80 -7.05 -4.17
N VAL A 252 -17.16 -6.42 -5.16
CA VAL A 252 -16.01 -6.95 -5.89
C VAL A 252 -14.90 -5.93 -5.79
N MET A 253 -13.78 -6.33 -5.20
CA MET A 253 -12.58 -5.52 -5.04
C MET A 253 -11.57 -5.93 -6.11
N LEU A 254 -11.18 -4.96 -6.93
CA LEU A 254 -10.04 -5.04 -7.84
C LEU A 254 -8.88 -4.31 -7.18
N LYS A 255 -7.75 -4.98 -6.98
CA LYS A 255 -6.59 -4.40 -6.31
C LYS A 255 -5.34 -4.68 -7.15
N HIS A 256 -4.60 -3.64 -7.50
CA HIS A 256 -3.38 -3.76 -8.29
C HIS A 256 -2.16 -3.70 -7.35
N PRO A 257 -1.49 -4.83 -7.07
CA PRO A 257 -0.39 -4.85 -6.11
C PRO A 257 0.78 -3.98 -6.57
N ASN A 258 1.44 -3.29 -5.64
CA ASN A 258 2.56 -2.42 -5.99
C ASN A 258 3.67 -3.15 -6.77
N ASN A 259 4.14 -2.54 -7.87
CA ASN A 259 5.17 -3.08 -8.77
C ASN A 259 4.86 -4.44 -9.40
N GLN A 260 3.58 -4.80 -9.57
CA GLN A 260 3.17 -6.05 -10.19
C GLN A 260 2.31 -5.81 -11.44
N TYR A 261 2.89 -5.95 -12.63
CA TYR A 261 2.23 -5.66 -13.91
C TYR A 261 1.90 -6.92 -14.74
N ASN A 262 1.84 -8.08 -14.08
CA ASN A 262 1.44 -9.35 -14.69
C ASN A 262 -0.01 -9.74 -14.36
N TYR A 263 -0.51 -9.27 -13.22
CA TYR A 263 -1.84 -9.59 -12.70
C TYR A 263 -2.37 -8.47 -11.79
N PHE A 264 -3.67 -8.52 -11.52
CA PHE A 264 -4.28 -7.82 -10.40
C PHE A 264 -5.09 -8.80 -9.55
N ASP A 265 -5.31 -8.45 -8.29
CA ASP A 265 -6.09 -9.24 -7.35
C ASP A 265 -7.59 -8.93 -7.50
N VAL A 266 -8.39 -10.00 -7.46
CA VAL A 266 -9.85 -9.96 -7.41
C VAL A 266 -10.30 -10.65 -6.13
N SER A 267 -11.00 -9.89 -5.29
CA SER A 267 -11.68 -10.43 -4.10
C SER A 267 -13.16 -10.04 -4.15
N TYR A 268 -14.02 -10.80 -3.48
CA TYR A 268 -15.43 -10.48 -3.42
C TYR A 268 -16.06 -10.89 -2.08
N GLY A 269 -17.23 -10.34 -1.76
CA GLY A 269 -17.85 -10.57 -0.47
C GLY A 269 -19.12 -9.77 -0.23
N LYS A 270 -19.42 -9.48 1.04
CA LYS A 270 -20.63 -8.78 1.49
C LYS A 270 -20.35 -7.63 2.45
N GLY A 271 -21.22 -6.62 2.36
CA GLY A 271 -21.28 -5.47 3.26
C GLY A 271 -19.95 -4.74 3.43
N PHE A 272 -19.35 -4.39 2.29
CA PHE A 272 -18.15 -3.57 2.25
C PHE A 272 -18.46 -2.14 2.68
N THR A 273 -17.55 -1.54 3.44
CA THR A 273 -17.54 -0.11 3.77
C THR A 273 -16.14 0.44 3.51
N GLY A 274 -16.07 1.53 2.75
CA GLY A 274 -14.83 2.19 2.39
C GLY A 274 -14.88 3.67 2.72
N LYS A 275 -13.76 4.24 3.19
CA LYS A 275 -13.56 5.68 3.31
C LYS A 275 -12.35 6.07 2.48
N ASN A 276 -12.60 6.91 1.47
CA ASN A 276 -11.53 7.50 0.67
C ASN A 276 -10.59 8.34 1.56
N PRO A 277 -9.30 8.47 1.18
CA PRO A 277 -8.38 9.30 1.91
C PRO A 277 -8.83 10.77 1.92
N VAL A 278 -8.48 11.47 2.98
CA VAL A 278 -8.74 12.92 3.12
C VAL A 278 -7.42 13.65 3.29
N GLY A 279 -7.26 14.79 2.62
CA GLY A 279 -6.01 15.55 2.60
C GLY A 279 -4.99 14.99 1.59
N LYS A 280 -3.78 15.54 1.59
CA LYS A 280 -2.69 15.10 0.70
C LYS A 280 -1.68 14.29 1.51
N SER A 281 -1.47 13.05 1.11
CA SER A 281 -0.50 12.17 1.77
C SER A 281 0.94 12.68 1.68
N ALA A 282 1.31 13.36 0.58
CA ALA A 282 2.61 13.98 0.39
C ALA A 282 2.95 15.01 1.49
N ASP A 283 1.94 15.70 2.05
CA ASP A 283 2.14 16.68 3.12
C ASP A 283 2.71 16.03 4.39
N THR A 284 2.54 14.71 4.55
CA THR A 284 3.10 13.97 5.69
C THR A 284 4.62 13.81 5.64
N TYR A 285 5.28 14.01 4.49
CA TYR A 285 6.72 13.78 4.37
C TYR A 285 7.49 14.79 3.52
N LEU A 286 6.87 15.52 2.60
CA LEU A 286 7.55 16.32 1.57
C LEU A 286 8.55 17.35 2.14
N LEU A 287 8.22 17.96 3.29
CA LEU A 287 9.08 18.95 3.95
C LEU A 287 9.95 18.36 5.08
N ALA A 288 9.60 17.17 5.56
CA ALA A 288 10.27 16.54 6.71
C ALA A 288 11.33 15.52 6.29
N CYS A 289 11.16 14.86 5.14
CA CYS A 289 11.97 13.74 4.69
C CYS A 289 12.61 13.98 3.32
N ASP A 290 13.72 13.30 3.05
CA ASP A 290 14.27 13.18 1.70
C ASP A 290 13.33 12.34 0.84
N GLU A 291 12.76 12.93 -0.21
CA GLU A 291 11.78 12.31 -1.10
C GLU A 291 12.29 11.00 -1.72
N ASN A 292 13.59 10.91 -2.03
CA ASN A 292 14.19 9.71 -2.63
C ASN A 292 14.25 8.53 -1.66
N SER A 293 14.14 8.80 -0.36
CA SER A 293 14.10 7.78 0.69
C SER A 293 12.69 7.30 1.02
N VAL A 294 11.65 7.94 0.45
CA VAL A 294 10.24 7.62 0.70
C VAL A 294 9.79 6.44 -0.17
N ILE A 295 10.26 5.26 0.23
CA ILE A 295 10.02 3.97 -0.42
C ILE A 295 9.12 3.12 0.49
N PRO A 296 8.00 2.55 -0.01
CA PRO A 296 7.10 1.70 0.76
C PRO A 296 7.80 0.66 1.63
N GLY A 297 7.44 0.60 2.92
CA GLY A 297 7.99 -0.35 3.90
C GLY A 297 9.42 -0.05 4.37
N LYS A 298 10.06 1.03 3.91
CA LYS A 298 11.38 1.48 4.38
C LYS A 298 11.25 2.69 5.29
N VAL A 299 12.20 2.89 6.20
CA VAL A 299 12.27 4.09 7.04
C VAL A 299 12.90 5.22 6.23
N PRO A 300 12.19 6.34 5.98
CA PRO A 300 12.74 7.45 5.23
C PRO A 300 13.72 8.26 6.08
N VAL A 301 14.63 8.97 5.41
CA VAL A 301 15.62 9.85 6.04
C VAL A 301 14.96 11.19 6.34
N ILE A 302 14.98 11.61 7.61
CA ILE A 302 14.48 12.93 8.02
C ILE A 302 15.55 13.99 7.74
N ILE A 303 15.16 15.04 7.03
CA ILE A 303 16.00 16.21 6.71
C ILE A 303 15.64 17.43 7.57
N ASP A 304 14.42 17.48 8.12
CA ASP A 304 13.96 18.56 9.01
C ASP A 304 13.16 18.00 10.20
N GLN A 305 13.70 18.19 11.41
CA GLN A 305 13.09 17.71 12.65
C GLN A 305 11.86 18.52 13.08
N LYS A 306 11.76 19.81 12.74
CA LYS A 306 10.61 20.67 13.09
C LYS A 306 9.42 20.36 12.19
N GLN A 307 9.67 20.08 10.91
CA GLN A 307 8.63 19.60 10.01
C GLN A 307 8.12 18.21 10.44
N ALA A 308 9.02 17.31 10.87
CA ALA A 308 8.62 16.03 11.45
C ALA A 308 7.80 16.19 12.76
N GLU A 309 8.17 17.14 13.63
CA GLU A 309 7.37 17.51 14.81
C GLU A 309 5.95 17.97 14.44
N LEU A 310 5.84 18.87 13.45
CA LEU A 310 4.55 19.38 13.00
C LEU A 310 3.65 18.24 12.54
N GLN A 311 4.16 17.34 11.70
CA GLN A 311 3.39 16.20 11.21
C GLN A 311 3.04 15.21 12.33
N TYR A 312 3.94 14.98 13.29
CA TYR A 312 3.64 14.20 14.49
C TYR A 312 2.47 14.80 15.29
N ASN A 313 2.50 16.11 15.54
CA ASN A 313 1.47 16.78 16.32
C ASN A 313 0.13 16.77 15.57
N LYS A 314 0.12 17.03 14.26
CA LYS A 314 -1.08 16.93 13.42
C LYS A 314 -1.69 15.53 13.45
N TRP A 315 -0.87 14.50 13.30
CA TRP A 315 -1.32 13.11 13.29
C TRP A 315 -1.98 12.69 14.61
N ASN A 316 -1.40 13.11 15.73
CA ASN A 316 -1.87 12.73 17.06
C ASN A 316 -2.93 13.67 17.66
N ASN A 317 -3.28 14.76 16.97
CA ASN A 317 -4.34 15.66 17.40
C ASN A 317 -5.70 15.20 16.84
N PRO A 318 -6.66 14.80 17.68
CA PRO A 318 -7.99 14.38 17.21
C PRO A 318 -8.76 15.51 16.52
N ASP A 319 -8.55 16.75 16.94
CA ASP A 319 -9.28 17.95 16.46
C ASP A 319 -8.64 18.59 15.23
N GLU A 320 -7.50 18.07 14.75
CA GLU A 320 -6.83 18.57 13.55
C GLU A 320 -7.66 18.26 12.30
N THR A 321 -8.12 19.31 11.61
CA THR A 321 -8.91 19.21 10.39
C THR A 321 -8.06 19.07 9.13
N ASP A 322 -6.81 19.55 9.18
CA ASP A 322 -5.90 19.58 8.02
C ASP A 322 -4.91 18.41 8.03
N LYS A 323 -5.23 17.32 8.76
CA LYS A 323 -4.43 16.10 8.76
C LYS A 323 -4.81 15.20 7.59
N TYR A 324 -3.81 14.50 7.08
CA TYR A 324 -4.05 13.39 6.18
C TYR A 324 -4.72 12.23 6.95
N ILE A 325 -5.84 11.74 6.44
CA ILE A 325 -6.53 10.54 6.94
C ILE A 325 -6.36 9.45 5.89
N PRO A 326 -5.71 8.33 6.23
CA PRO A 326 -5.45 7.26 5.26
C PRO A 326 -6.75 6.58 4.80
N PRO A 327 -6.72 5.90 3.64
CA PRO A 327 -7.84 5.09 3.19
C PRO A 327 -8.15 4.00 4.21
N HIS A 328 -9.43 3.67 4.35
CA HIS A 328 -9.90 2.61 5.23
C HIS A 328 -10.90 1.71 4.50
N GLU A 329 -10.65 0.39 4.55
CA GLU A 329 -11.55 -0.65 4.09
C GLU A 329 -11.99 -1.52 5.27
N ALA A 330 -13.26 -1.91 5.28
CA ALA A 330 -13.78 -2.92 6.18
C ALA A 330 -14.91 -3.70 5.52
N TRP A 331 -15.05 -4.97 5.87
CA TRP A 331 -16.13 -5.85 5.42
C TRP A 331 -17.01 -6.27 6.59
N THR A 332 -18.20 -6.77 6.28
CA THR A 332 -19.05 -7.36 7.32
C THR A 332 -18.36 -8.59 7.91
N LEU A 333 -18.38 -8.69 9.23
CA LEU A 333 -17.83 -9.84 9.94
C LEU A 333 -18.80 -11.03 9.85
N ASP A 334 -18.25 -12.23 9.82
CA ASP A 334 -19.03 -13.47 9.92
C ASP A 334 -19.61 -13.63 11.34
N TYR A 335 -20.38 -14.69 11.56
CA TYR A 335 -21.02 -15.01 12.85
C TYR A 335 -20.06 -15.09 14.04
N ASP A 336 -18.74 -15.14 13.82
CA ASP A 336 -17.72 -15.14 14.87
C ASP A 336 -17.29 -13.74 15.34
N ASP A 337 -17.83 -12.68 14.72
CA ASP A 337 -17.49 -11.27 14.93
C ASP A 337 -15.97 -10.99 14.81
N LYS A 338 -15.25 -11.77 14.00
CA LYS A 338 -13.80 -11.67 13.85
C LYS A 338 -13.34 -11.75 12.40
N VAL A 339 -13.93 -12.64 11.61
CA VAL A 339 -13.48 -12.88 10.24
C VAL A 339 -14.35 -12.09 9.27
N GLU A 340 -13.71 -11.22 8.50
CA GLU A 340 -14.37 -10.48 7.42
C GLU A 340 -14.88 -11.41 6.31
N ILE A 341 -16.14 -11.25 5.89
CA ILE A 341 -16.75 -11.98 4.76
C ILE A 341 -16.20 -11.42 3.44
N LYS A 342 -14.93 -11.72 3.19
CA LYS A 342 -14.14 -11.37 2.00
C LYS A 342 -13.43 -12.63 1.52
N SER A 343 -13.53 -12.93 0.23
CA SER A 343 -12.84 -14.08 -0.35
C SER A 343 -11.32 -13.90 -0.26
N PRO A 344 -10.56 -15.00 -0.22
CA PRO A 344 -9.15 -14.95 -0.58
C PRO A 344 -8.97 -14.29 -1.95
N SER A 345 -7.85 -13.60 -2.16
CA SER A 345 -7.54 -12.97 -3.44
C SER A 345 -7.33 -14.01 -4.53
N SER A 346 -8.03 -13.86 -5.65
CA SER A 346 -7.74 -14.55 -6.90
C SER A 346 -6.89 -13.65 -7.78
N HIS A 347 -5.80 -14.17 -8.33
CA HIS A 347 -4.86 -13.39 -9.14
C HIS A 347 -5.25 -13.48 -10.62
N PHE A 348 -5.78 -12.40 -11.21
CA PHE A 348 -6.21 -12.38 -12.60
C PHE A 348 -5.06 -11.94 -13.52
N PHE A 349 -4.46 -12.92 -14.18
CA PHE A 349 -3.27 -12.74 -15.00
C PHE A 349 -3.59 -12.28 -16.41
N TYR A 350 -2.72 -11.41 -16.94
CA TYR A 350 -2.70 -10.97 -18.34
C TYR A 350 -1.30 -10.99 -18.95
N GLY A 351 -0.31 -11.56 -18.26
CA GLY A 351 0.98 -11.96 -18.82
C GLY A 351 1.96 -12.43 -17.76
N ALA A 352 3.23 -12.58 -18.13
CA ALA A 352 4.29 -13.06 -17.25
C ALA A 352 5.62 -12.35 -17.49
N ASP A 353 6.51 -12.45 -16.50
CA ASP A 353 7.90 -12.05 -16.65
C ASP A 353 8.64 -12.96 -17.65
N SER A 354 9.57 -12.38 -18.39
CA SER A 354 10.40 -13.09 -19.37
C SER A 354 11.50 -13.89 -18.67
N VAL A 355 11.73 -15.14 -19.09
CA VAL A 355 12.80 -15.98 -18.52
C VAL A 355 14.05 -16.02 -19.40
N VAL A 356 13.98 -15.58 -20.65
CA VAL A 356 15.08 -15.66 -21.60
C VAL A 356 16.32 -14.87 -21.13
N SER A 357 17.50 -15.41 -21.41
CA SER A 357 18.78 -14.91 -20.88
C SER A 357 19.28 -13.63 -21.53
N TRP A 358 18.83 -13.33 -22.75
CA TRP A 358 19.26 -12.15 -23.52
C TRP A 358 18.48 -10.88 -23.17
N VAL A 359 17.43 -10.98 -22.36
CA VAL A 359 16.64 -9.84 -21.89
C VAL A 359 17.20 -9.34 -20.54
N PRO A 360 17.74 -8.11 -20.46
CA PRO A 360 18.29 -7.58 -19.22
C PRO A 360 17.20 -7.22 -18.20
N ASN A 361 16.03 -6.74 -18.64
CA ASN A 361 14.89 -6.48 -17.79
C ASN A 361 13.78 -7.51 -18.05
N LYS A 362 13.69 -8.49 -17.16
CA LYS A 362 12.74 -9.60 -17.24
C LYS A 362 11.32 -9.24 -16.81
N LYS A 363 11.14 -8.10 -16.14
CA LYS A 363 9.86 -7.71 -15.55
C LYS A 363 9.01 -6.90 -16.52
N ARG A 364 7.70 -7.14 -16.48
CA ARG A 364 6.74 -6.22 -17.12
C ARG A 364 6.77 -4.84 -16.47
N ARG A 365 6.48 -3.83 -17.29
CA ARG A 365 6.46 -2.42 -16.90
C ARG A 365 5.01 -1.89 -16.85
N PRO A 366 4.78 -0.77 -16.15
CA PRO A 366 3.46 -0.14 -16.07
C PRO A 366 2.86 0.25 -17.43
N ASP A 367 3.70 0.60 -18.40
CA ASP A 367 3.30 1.12 -19.72
C ASP A 367 2.91 0.04 -20.74
N TYR A 368 2.89 -1.23 -20.35
CA TYR A 368 2.49 -2.33 -21.24
C TYR A 368 1.00 -2.28 -21.59
N TRP A 369 0.68 -2.53 -22.86
CA TRP A 369 -0.69 -2.58 -23.34
C TRP A 369 -1.38 -3.89 -22.98
N VAL A 370 -2.65 -3.75 -22.58
CA VAL A 370 -3.57 -4.84 -22.29
C VAL A 370 -4.87 -4.57 -23.03
N GLU A 371 -5.24 -5.48 -23.91
CA GLU A 371 -6.56 -5.51 -24.56
C GLU A 371 -7.57 -6.17 -23.62
N TYR A 372 -8.80 -5.65 -23.58
CA TYR A 372 -9.89 -6.25 -22.84
C TYR A 372 -11.18 -6.30 -23.67
N ASN A 373 -11.95 -7.36 -23.46
CA ASN A 373 -13.27 -7.59 -24.02
C ASN A 373 -14.23 -7.89 -22.86
N LEU A 374 -15.32 -7.13 -22.76
CA LEU A 374 -16.30 -7.24 -21.67
C LEU A 374 -17.68 -7.54 -22.23
N SER A 375 -18.35 -8.45 -21.56
CA SER A 375 -19.79 -8.67 -21.72
C SER A 375 -20.44 -8.43 -20.36
N VAL A 376 -21.25 -7.38 -20.26
CA VAL A 376 -21.78 -6.84 -19.00
C VAL A 376 -23.30 -6.94 -18.96
N SER A 377 -23.84 -7.50 -17.89
CA SER A 377 -25.25 -7.45 -17.52
C SER A 377 -25.38 -7.07 -16.04
N ASN A 378 -26.60 -6.88 -15.53
CA ASN A 378 -26.80 -6.68 -14.09
C ASN A 378 -26.47 -7.93 -13.25
N ASP A 379 -26.53 -9.12 -13.84
CA ASP A 379 -26.28 -10.39 -13.15
C ASP A 379 -24.80 -10.76 -13.12
N ARG A 380 -24.03 -10.38 -14.15
CA ARG A 380 -22.63 -10.76 -14.30
C ARG A 380 -21.82 -9.88 -15.23
N VAL A 381 -20.49 -9.96 -15.06
CA VAL A 381 -19.47 -9.48 -15.98
C VAL A 381 -18.63 -10.67 -16.42
N ALA A 382 -18.52 -10.89 -17.73
CA ALA A 382 -17.50 -11.77 -18.31
C ALA A 382 -16.40 -10.90 -18.91
N ILE A 383 -15.15 -11.25 -18.63
CA ILE A 383 -13.97 -10.48 -19.00
C ILE A 383 -13.02 -11.42 -19.73
N VAL A 384 -12.52 -11.00 -20.87
CA VAL A 384 -11.31 -11.57 -21.47
C VAL A 384 -10.26 -10.47 -21.53
N ILE A 385 -9.09 -10.71 -20.94
CA ILE A 385 -7.94 -9.81 -21.00
C ILE A 385 -6.78 -10.47 -21.72
N GLU A 386 -6.03 -9.68 -22.47
CA GLU A 386 -4.96 -10.14 -23.36
C GLU A 386 -3.81 -9.13 -23.32
N GLY A 387 -2.69 -9.49 -22.71
CA GLY A 387 -1.53 -8.60 -22.59
C GLY A 387 -0.49 -8.81 -23.69
N ASP A 388 0.12 -7.71 -24.15
CA ASP A 388 1.11 -7.67 -25.23
C ASP A 388 2.33 -8.58 -24.98
N PRO A 389 2.71 -9.50 -25.90
CA PRO A 389 3.79 -10.45 -25.68
C PRO A 389 5.14 -9.80 -25.98
N SER A 390 5.62 -8.96 -25.07
CA SER A 390 6.96 -8.40 -25.14
C SER A 390 7.71 -8.62 -23.82
N PRO A 391 9.00 -9.00 -23.84
CA PRO A 391 9.85 -9.29 -25.02
C PRO A 391 9.89 -10.78 -25.44
N ASP A 392 9.05 -11.64 -24.87
CA ASP A 392 9.03 -13.09 -25.12
C ASP A 392 7.65 -13.52 -25.65
N MET A 393 7.61 -14.21 -26.79
CA MET A 393 6.34 -14.66 -27.39
C MET A 393 5.58 -15.62 -26.47
N ASP A 394 6.29 -16.33 -25.58
CA ASP A 394 5.69 -17.24 -24.60
C ASP A 394 5.02 -16.50 -23.42
N ALA A 395 5.08 -15.16 -23.39
CA ALA A 395 4.45 -14.32 -22.36
C ALA A 395 3.01 -13.87 -22.70
N TYR A 396 2.47 -14.30 -23.85
CA TYR A 396 1.11 -13.98 -24.28
C TYR A 396 0.04 -14.76 -23.50
N TYR A 397 -0.80 -14.07 -22.73
CA TYR A 397 -1.95 -14.69 -22.05
C TYR A 397 -3.27 -14.04 -22.43
N SER A 398 -4.14 -14.82 -23.06
CA SER A 398 -5.57 -14.56 -23.19
C SER A 398 -6.26 -15.27 -22.02
N SER A 399 -6.79 -14.48 -21.09
CA SER A 399 -7.24 -14.92 -19.77
C SER A 399 -8.70 -14.54 -19.55
N PHE A 400 -9.48 -15.46 -19.02
CA PHE A 400 -10.91 -15.28 -18.80
C PHE A 400 -11.25 -15.05 -17.32
N ALA A 401 -12.18 -14.15 -17.05
CA ALA A 401 -12.86 -14.10 -15.78
C ALA A 401 -14.39 -14.06 -15.93
N TYR A 402 -15.05 -14.62 -14.93
CA TYR A 402 -16.47 -14.46 -14.71
C TYR A 402 -16.68 -13.90 -13.31
N ILE A 403 -17.49 -12.85 -13.18
CA ILE A 403 -17.82 -12.22 -11.91
C ILE A 403 -19.33 -12.03 -11.90
N GLY A 404 -20.07 -12.79 -11.10
CA GLY A 404 -21.52 -12.64 -11.08
C GLY A 404 -22.30 -13.81 -10.51
N LYS A 405 -23.62 -13.69 -10.64
CA LYS A 405 -24.59 -14.73 -10.34
C LYS A 405 -24.60 -15.81 -11.42
N THR A 406 -24.90 -17.05 -11.03
CA THR A 406 -25.12 -18.16 -11.98
C THR A 406 -26.62 -18.35 -12.21
N ILE A 407 -27.01 -19.01 -13.29
CA ILE A 407 -28.41 -19.41 -13.49
C ILE A 407 -28.67 -20.65 -12.62
N PRO A 408 -29.46 -20.53 -11.53
CA PRO A 408 -29.66 -21.64 -10.62
C PRO A 408 -30.64 -22.67 -11.22
N PHE A 409 -30.51 -23.93 -10.80
CA PHE A 409 -31.53 -24.94 -11.09
C PHE A 409 -32.78 -24.81 -10.22
N ALA A 410 -32.66 -24.11 -9.10
CA ALA A 410 -33.75 -23.92 -8.15
C ALA A 410 -34.11 -22.44 -8.01
N ASP A 411 -35.39 -22.11 -8.17
CA ASP A 411 -35.95 -20.74 -8.10
C ASP A 411 -35.82 -20.03 -6.74
N TYR A 412 -35.19 -20.68 -5.76
CA TYR A 412 -34.91 -20.10 -4.44
C TYR A 412 -33.41 -19.87 -4.21
N ASP A 413 -32.52 -20.32 -5.10
CA ASP A 413 -31.07 -20.16 -4.96
C ASP A 413 -30.61 -18.78 -5.47
N HIS A 414 -31.01 -17.77 -4.71
CA HIS A 414 -30.65 -16.36 -4.94
C HIS A 414 -29.79 -15.81 -3.81
N LYS A 415 -29.79 -16.45 -2.65
CA LYS A 415 -28.97 -16.08 -1.50
C LYS A 415 -27.58 -16.68 -1.66
N GLY A 416 -26.59 -15.84 -1.96
CA GLY A 416 -25.19 -16.27 -2.11
C GLY A 416 -24.90 -17.08 -3.39
N ASN A 417 -25.82 -17.04 -4.35
CA ASN A 417 -25.57 -17.42 -5.75
C ASN A 417 -24.88 -16.27 -6.48
N PHE A 418 -23.64 -16.02 -6.08
CA PHE A 418 -22.74 -15.03 -6.69
C PHE A 418 -21.34 -15.58 -6.51
N GLY A 419 -20.49 -15.47 -7.51
CA GLY A 419 -19.14 -15.98 -7.43
C GLY A 419 -18.23 -15.46 -8.51
N ILE A 420 -16.98 -15.87 -8.42
CA ILE A 420 -15.94 -15.46 -9.35
C ILE A 420 -15.09 -16.63 -9.83
N THR A 421 -14.58 -16.49 -11.04
CA THR A 421 -13.36 -17.18 -11.45
C THR A 421 -12.52 -16.26 -12.30
N VAL A 422 -11.20 -16.46 -12.30
CA VAL A 422 -10.23 -15.70 -13.09
C VAL A 422 -9.20 -16.67 -13.67
N GLY A 423 -8.66 -16.33 -14.84
CA GLY A 423 -7.55 -17.04 -15.45
C GLY A 423 -6.24 -16.67 -14.79
N MET A 424 -5.40 -17.67 -14.61
CA MET A 424 -4.12 -17.58 -13.92
C MET A 424 -2.95 -17.85 -14.89
N GLY A 425 -1.84 -17.15 -14.66
CA GLY A 425 -0.63 -17.28 -15.46
C GLY A 425 0.18 -18.55 -15.15
N ASP A 426 1.37 -18.61 -15.73
CA ASP A 426 2.35 -19.66 -15.46
C ASP A 426 2.78 -19.65 -13.98
N LEU A 427 2.94 -20.83 -13.39
CA LEU A 427 3.20 -21.01 -11.96
C LEU A 427 4.67 -21.28 -11.64
N THR A 428 5.59 -20.94 -12.54
CA THR A 428 7.00 -20.89 -12.16
C THR A 428 7.30 -19.60 -11.39
N LYS A 429 8.07 -19.73 -10.32
CA LYS A 429 8.41 -18.62 -9.44
C LYS A 429 9.11 -17.50 -10.18
N GLU A 430 9.85 -17.84 -11.24
CA GLU A 430 10.56 -16.91 -12.10
C GLU A 430 9.64 -16.05 -12.97
N LYS A 431 8.42 -16.52 -13.30
CA LYS A 431 7.48 -15.86 -14.21
C LYS A 431 6.35 -15.11 -13.49
N SER A 432 5.84 -15.66 -12.40
CA SER A 432 4.68 -15.12 -11.66
C SER A 432 4.99 -14.70 -10.23
N GLY A 433 6.18 -15.03 -9.71
CA GLY A 433 6.59 -14.69 -8.35
C GLY A 433 6.13 -15.67 -7.27
N PHE A 434 5.34 -16.68 -7.61
CA PHE A 434 4.85 -17.69 -6.68
C PHE A 434 4.71 -19.07 -7.35
N LEU A 435 4.54 -20.12 -6.55
CA LEU A 435 4.46 -21.52 -6.98
C LEU A 435 3.03 -22.07 -6.86
N PRO A 436 2.68 -23.20 -7.53
CA PRO A 436 1.39 -23.85 -7.33
C PRO A 436 1.15 -24.24 -5.87
N ALA A 437 2.21 -24.54 -5.13
CA ALA A 437 2.13 -24.87 -3.70
C ALA A 437 1.73 -23.68 -2.82
N ASP A 438 2.01 -22.44 -3.26
CA ASP A 438 1.68 -21.23 -2.49
C ASP A 438 0.17 -20.91 -2.56
N ILE A 439 -0.52 -21.42 -3.58
CA ILE A 439 -1.96 -21.22 -3.81
C ILE A 439 -2.80 -22.48 -3.50
N LYS A 440 -2.18 -23.50 -2.89
CA LYS A 440 -2.85 -24.73 -2.49
C LYS A 440 -3.75 -24.49 -1.27
N GLN A 441 -4.99 -24.95 -1.41
CA GLN A 441 -6.07 -24.72 -0.44
C GLN A 441 -5.82 -25.40 0.92
N ASP A 442 -5.13 -26.53 0.93
CA ASP A 442 -4.87 -27.35 2.12
C ASP A 442 -3.64 -26.88 2.93
N SER A 443 -2.70 -26.18 2.29
CA SER A 443 -1.48 -25.68 2.93
C SER A 443 -1.45 -24.18 3.18
N ASN A 444 -2.33 -23.40 2.55
CA ASN A 444 -2.35 -21.94 2.72
C ASN A 444 -3.46 -21.50 3.71
N PRO A 445 -3.10 -20.91 4.87
CA PRO A 445 -4.06 -20.46 5.89
C PRO A 445 -5.13 -19.48 5.39
N ASN A 446 -4.81 -18.66 4.38
CA ASN A 446 -5.77 -17.71 3.82
C ASN A 446 -6.95 -18.42 3.15
N TYR A 447 -6.74 -19.62 2.62
CA TYR A 447 -7.78 -20.40 1.95
C TYR A 447 -8.39 -21.44 2.89
N SER A 448 -7.58 -22.12 3.71
CA SER A 448 -8.11 -23.16 4.62
C SER A 448 -9.04 -22.61 5.72
N GLY A 449 -8.98 -21.31 6.02
CA GLY A 449 -9.83 -20.63 7.01
C GLY A 449 -11.33 -20.77 6.76
N TRP A 450 -11.76 -20.92 5.50
CA TRP A 450 -13.17 -21.10 5.13
C TRP A 450 -13.59 -22.57 4.93
N GLY A 451 -12.71 -23.51 5.30
CA GLY A 451 -12.96 -24.94 5.23
C GLY A 451 -12.12 -25.67 4.18
N ARG A 452 -12.31 -26.99 4.10
CA ARG A 452 -11.49 -27.88 3.26
C ARG A 452 -11.64 -27.62 1.77
N TYR A 453 -12.80 -27.14 1.32
CA TYR A 453 -13.11 -26.95 -0.10
C TYR A 453 -13.13 -25.47 -0.50
N THR A 454 -12.49 -24.58 0.26
CA THR A 454 -12.40 -23.16 -0.10
C THR A 454 -11.75 -22.99 -1.46
N SER A 455 -12.40 -22.27 -2.36
CA SER A 455 -11.91 -21.94 -3.68
C SER A 455 -10.75 -20.95 -3.64
N ASN A 456 -9.85 -21.07 -4.60
CA ASN A 456 -8.89 -20.01 -4.91
C ASN A 456 -9.32 -19.11 -6.08
N GLY A 457 -10.48 -19.39 -6.68
CA GLY A 457 -11.05 -18.68 -7.83
C GLY A 457 -10.25 -18.79 -9.14
N MET A 458 -9.14 -19.53 -9.18
CA MET A 458 -8.26 -19.60 -10.37
C MET A 458 -8.41 -20.89 -11.16
N TYR A 459 -8.30 -22.06 -10.50
CA TYR A 459 -8.62 -23.36 -11.11
C TYR A 459 -10.00 -23.89 -10.72
N SER A 460 -10.79 -23.06 -10.04
CA SER A 460 -12.14 -23.37 -9.58
C SER A 460 -12.99 -22.11 -9.63
N PHE A 461 -14.30 -22.30 -9.66
CA PHE A 461 -15.26 -21.23 -9.48
C PHE A 461 -15.54 -21.03 -8.00
N SER A 462 -15.21 -19.86 -7.46
CA SER A 462 -15.46 -19.50 -6.07
C SER A 462 -16.90 -19.03 -5.93
N MET A 463 -17.76 -19.82 -5.30
CA MET A 463 -19.13 -19.41 -4.97
C MET A 463 -19.19 -18.79 -3.59
N LEU A 464 -19.92 -17.69 -3.44
CA LEU A 464 -19.99 -16.95 -2.18
C LEU A 464 -20.42 -17.84 -1.04
N GLN A 465 -21.51 -18.59 -1.22
CA GLN A 465 -22.11 -19.36 -0.14
C GLN A 465 -22.79 -20.60 -0.67
N THR A 466 -22.48 -21.75 -0.09
CA THR A 466 -23.15 -23.05 -0.30
C THR A 466 -24.57 -23.07 0.29
N ARG A 467 -25.38 -24.09 -0.03
CA ARG A 467 -26.69 -24.28 0.60
C ARG A 467 -26.58 -24.44 2.12
N SER A 468 -25.51 -25.08 2.59
CA SER A 468 -25.19 -25.22 4.01
C SER A 468 -24.58 -23.96 4.65
N SER A 469 -24.60 -22.83 3.95
CA SER A 469 -24.11 -21.54 4.42
C SER A 469 -22.59 -21.40 4.59
N VAL A 470 -21.80 -22.38 4.15
CA VAL A 470 -20.32 -22.29 4.12
C VAL A 470 -19.88 -21.39 2.98
N TYR A 471 -18.98 -20.44 3.26
CA TYR A 471 -18.57 -19.42 2.31
C TYR A 471 -17.43 -19.84 1.38
N PHE A 472 -17.34 -19.23 0.20
CA PHE A 472 -16.21 -19.28 -0.75
C PHE A 472 -15.80 -20.68 -1.20
N GLN A 473 -16.74 -21.62 -1.31
CA GLN A 473 -16.42 -23.01 -1.68
C GLN A 473 -16.17 -23.18 -3.19
N ALA A 474 -15.35 -24.18 -3.55
CA ALA A 474 -14.90 -24.47 -4.89
C ALA A 474 -15.91 -25.31 -5.69
N TYR A 475 -16.42 -24.73 -6.77
CA TYR A 475 -17.23 -25.43 -7.76
C TYR A 475 -16.40 -25.64 -9.03
N TYR A 476 -16.64 -26.76 -9.70
CA TYR A 476 -15.90 -27.15 -10.88
C TYR A 476 -16.83 -27.16 -12.09
N PRO A 477 -16.34 -26.76 -13.28
CA PRO A 477 -17.14 -26.78 -14.49
C PRO A 477 -17.37 -28.22 -14.98
N ALA A 478 -18.61 -28.46 -15.40
CA ALA A 478 -19.05 -29.68 -16.04
C ALA A 478 -19.85 -29.31 -17.28
N PHE A 479 -19.61 -30.01 -18.40
CA PHE A 479 -20.24 -29.72 -19.68
C PHE A 479 -20.10 -30.93 -20.60
N ILE A 480 -20.85 -30.91 -21.70
CA ILE A 480 -20.83 -31.96 -22.72
C ILE A 480 -19.74 -31.62 -23.73
N THR A 481 -18.78 -32.53 -23.89
CA THR A 481 -17.65 -32.45 -24.83
C THR A 481 -17.40 -33.84 -25.39
N GLN A 482 -16.70 -33.90 -26.53
CA GLN A 482 -16.23 -35.12 -27.16
C GLN A 482 -15.22 -35.82 -26.23
N LEU A 483 -14.89 -37.09 -26.52
CA LEU A 483 -13.98 -37.84 -25.67
C LEU A 483 -12.60 -37.13 -25.67
N PRO A 484 -12.18 -36.56 -24.53
CA PRO A 484 -10.92 -35.82 -24.45
C PRO A 484 -9.73 -36.77 -24.56
N LYS A 485 -8.61 -36.22 -25.00
CA LYS A 485 -7.33 -36.92 -24.94
C LYS A 485 -6.63 -36.62 -23.61
N TYR A 486 -6.79 -37.50 -22.62
CA TYR A 486 -6.09 -37.36 -21.33
C TYR A 486 -4.61 -37.73 -21.46
N ASP A 487 -3.77 -36.77 -21.84
CA ASP A 487 -2.33 -36.96 -21.86
C ASP A 487 -1.80 -37.16 -20.42
N GLY A 488 -1.22 -38.33 -20.14
CA GLY A 488 -0.57 -38.65 -18.87
C GLY A 488 -1.45 -39.30 -17.79
N VAL A 489 -2.73 -39.59 -18.05
CA VAL A 489 -3.62 -40.28 -17.10
C VAL A 489 -4.24 -41.53 -17.72
N GLY A 490 -3.63 -42.69 -17.44
CA GLY A 490 -4.11 -44.00 -17.89
C GLY A 490 -4.00 -44.23 -19.39
N THR A 491 -4.61 -45.33 -19.86
CA THR A 491 -4.75 -45.63 -21.30
C THR A 491 -6.23 -45.64 -21.64
N ILE A 492 -6.62 -44.88 -22.66
CA ILE A 492 -7.96 -44.96 -23.24
C ILE A 492 -8.16 -46.38 -23.76
N PRO A 493 -9.26 -47.08 -23.40
CA PRO A 493 -9.57 -48.39 -23.95
C PRO A 493 -9.48 -48.36 -25.49
N PRO A 494 -8.84 -49.35 -26.14
CA PRO A 494 -8.64 -49.34 -27.58
C PRO A 494 -9.93 -49.12 -28.38
N GLU A 495 -11.06 -49.60 -27.87
CA GLU A 495 -12.39 -49.45 -28.48
C GLU A 495 -12.88 -48.00 -28.49
N LEU A 496 -12.50 -47.20 -27.48
CA LEU A 496 -12.87 -45.80 -27.33
C LEU A 496 -11.90 -44.85 -28.04
N SER A 497 -10.73 -45.32 -28.47
CA SER A 497 -9.72 -44.48 -29.16
C SER A 497 -10.26 -43.78 -30.41
N LYS A 498 -11.25 -44.35 -31.09
CA LYS A 498 -11.91 -43.79 -32.28
C LYS A 498 -12.81 -42.59 -31.97
N MET A 499 -13.15 -42.37 -30.70
CA MET A 499 -13.95 -41.23 -30.24
C MET A 499 -13.09 -40.02 -29.88
N VAL A 500 -11.77 -40.20 -29.76
CA VAL A 500 -10.83 -39.10 -29.55
C VAL A 500 -10.73 -38.30 -30.84
N LEU A 501 -10.85 -36.98 -30.73
CA LEU A 501 -10.76 -36.10 -31.88
C LEU A 501 -9.34 -36.02 -32.42
N GLU A 502 -9.22 -35.97 -33.74
CA GLU A 502 -7.97 -35.60 -34.39
C GLU A 502 -7.73 -34.10 -34.18
N ALA A 503 -6.48 -33.69 -33.95
CA ALA A 503 -6.10 -32.31 -33.61
C ALA A 503 -6.55 -31.23 -34.63
N ASN A 504 -6.90 -31.61 -35.86
CA ASN A 504 -7.44 -30.71 -36.89
C ASN A 504 -8.81 -31.18 -37.44
N GLY A 505 -9.40 -32.21 -36.83
CA GLY A 505 -10.50 -32.98 -37.42
C GLY A 505 -11.90 -32.56 -37.00
N PHE A 506 -12.06 -31.79 -35.93
CA PHE A 506 -13.38 -31.40 -35.46
C PHE A 506 -13.90 -30.19 -36.26
N GLN A 507 -14.82 -30.46 -37.16
CA GLN A 507 -15.43 -29.52 -38.10
C GLN A 507 -16.90 -29.32 -37.73
N SER A 508 -17.53 -28.28 -38.28
CA SER A 508 -18.99 -28.17 -38.21
C SER A 508 -19.66 -29.48 -38.68
N SER A 509 -20.76 -29.86 -38.02
CA SER A 509 -21.47 -31.09 -38.32
C SER A 509 -21.82 -31.15 -39.81
N LYS A 510 -21.45 -32.24 -40.50
CA LYS A 510 -21.78 -32.38 -41.93
C LYS A 510 -23.29 -32.39 -42.19
N TRP A 511 -24.08 -32.75 -41.18
CA TRP A 511 -25.54 -32.86 -41.23
C TRP A 511 -26.25 -31.54 -40.93
N THR A 512 -25.83 -30.83 -39.88
CA THR A 512 -26.51 -29.59 -39.43
C THR A 512 -25.78 -28.32 -39.85
N LYS A 513 -24.51 -28.43 -40.27
CA LYS A 513 -23.57 -27.31 -40.50
C LYS A 513 -23.35 -26.43 -39.27
N LYS A 514 -23.63 -26.95 -38.07
CA LYS A 514 -23.47 -26.26 -36.78
C LYS A 514 -22.31 -26.83 -35.97
N TYR A 515 -21.68 -26.00 -35.14
CA TYR A 515 -20.77 -26.43 -34.08
C TYR A 515 -21.54 -26.80 -32.82
N HIS A 516 -20.97 -27.66 -31.98
CA HIS A 516 -21.52 -27.97 -30.66
C HIS A 516 -20.94 -27.01 -29.63
N ALA A 517 -21.80 -26.39 -28.82
CA ALA A 517 -21.43 -25.62 -27.66
C ALA A 517 -22.28 -26.11 -26.47
N SER A 518 -21.68 -26.16 -25.28
CA SER A 518 -22.36 -26.63 -24.07
C SER A 518 -22.44 -25.52 -23.03
N PRO A 519 -23.58 -25.34 -22.35
CA PRO A 519 -23.61 -24.61 -21.09
C PRO A 519 -22.58 -25.17 -20.12
N ILE A 520 -22.02 -24.30 -19.29
CA ILE A 520 -21.02 -24.67 -18.28
C ILE A 520 -21.72 -24.80 -16.93
N TYR A 521 -22.01 -26.02 -16.53
CA TYR A 521 -22.61 -26.33 -15.24
C TYR A 521 -21.57 -26.27 -14.13
N LEU A 522 -21.98 -25.86 -12.93
CA LEU A 522 -21.12 -25.83 -11.76
C LEU A 522 -21.50 -26.94 -10.79
N VAL A 523 -20.52 -27.80 -10.50
CA VAL A 523 -20.66 -28.94 -9.57
C VAL A 523 -19.75 -28.77 -8.35
N HIS A 524 -20.32 -28.99 -7.17
CA HIS A 524 -19.58 -29.11 -5.92
C HIS A 524 -19.63 -30.57 -5.45
N GLN A 525 -18.51 -31.07 -4.91
CA GLN A 525 -18.36 -32.49 -4.54
C GLN A 525 -19.40 -32.96 -3.51
N PHE A 526 -19.83 -32.07 -2.61
CA PHE A 526 -20.84 -32.39 -1.59
C PHE A 526 -22.26 -31.96 -1.95
N GLU A 527 -22.44 -30.94 -2.78
CA GLU A 527 -23.78 -30.38 -3.07
C GLU A 527 -24.32 -30.84 -4.42
N GLY A 528 -23.47 -31.43 -5.26
CA GLY A 528 -23.80 -31.73 -6.63
C GLY A 528 -23.91 -30.45 -7.47
N TYR A 529 -24.79 -30.51 -8.46
CA TYR A 529 -25.03 -29.44 -9.41
C TYR A 529 -25.86 -28.30 -8.81
N ARG A 530 -25.40 -27.07 -8.97
CA ARG A 530 -26.09 -25.88 -8.46
C ARG A 530 -26.78 -25.06 -9.55
N GLY A 531 -26.12 -24.92 -10.69
CA GLY A 531 -26.56 -24.09 -11.80
C GLY A 531 -25.54 -24.10 -12.93
N TYR A 532 -25.63 -23.12 -13.83
CA TYR A 532 -24.70 -22.92 -14.93
C TYR A 532 -24.35 -21.44 -15.13
N LEU A 533 -23.20 -21.17 -15.75
CA LEU A 533 -22.77 -19.81 -16.05
C LEU A 533 -23.76 -19.13 -17.00
N ASP A 534 -24.12 -17.89 -16.69
CA ASP A 534 -24.99 -17.11 -17.57
C ASP A 534 -24.19 -16.62 -18.78
N SER A 535 -24.74 -16.84 -19.98
CA SER A 535 -24.26 -16.22 -21.22
C SER A 535 -22.78 -16.52 -21.55
N VAL A 536 -22.30 -17.68 -21.08
CA VAL A 536 -20.97 -18.24 -21.37
C VAL A 536 -21.14 -19.72 -21.68
N VAL A 537 -20.53 -20.17 -22.77
CA VAL A 537 -20.58 -21.57 -23.21
C VAL A 537 -19.17 -22.14 -23.37
N ALA A 538 -19.03 -23.43 -23.10
CA ALA A 538 -17.84 -24.20 -23.44
C ALA A 538 -17.94 -24.66 -24.90
N ILE A 539 -16.86 -24.48 -25.63
CA ILE A 539 -16.76 -24.86 -27.04
C ILE A 539 -15.34 -25.34 -27.34
N GLU A 540 -15.21 -26.31 -28.23
CA GLU A 540 -13.91 -26.78 -28.69
C GLU A 540 -13.31 -25.80 -29.70
N ASP A 541 -12.01 -25.54 -29.60
CA ASP A 541 -11.32 -24.51 -30.40
C ASP A 541 -10.99 -24.95 -31.85
N HIS A 542 -11.28 -26.20 -32.20
CA HIS A 542 -10.98 -26.76 -33.52
C HIS A 542 -11.68 -25.99 -34.67
N ASN A 543 -10.88 -25.52 -35.63
CA ASN A 543 -11.32 -24.77 -36.81
C ASN A 543 -12.06 -23.44 -36.49
N LEU A 544 -11.89 -22.90 -35.28
CA LEU A 544 -12.34 -21.55 -34.91
C LEU A 544 -11.12 -20.64 -34.75
N ILE A 545 -11.25 -19.40 -35.23
CA ILE A 545 -10.22 -18.37 -35.04
C ILE A 545 -10.60 -17.54 -33.82
N ASN A 546 -9.61 -17.22 -32.98
CA ASN A 546 -9.82 -16.35 -31.82
C ASN A 546 -10.56 -15.06 -32.24
N LYS A 547 -11.58 -14.66 -31.48
CA LYS A 547 -12.47 -13.51 -31.74
C LYS A 547 -13.52 -13.72 -32.84
N ASP A 548 -13.68 -14.93 -33.38
CA ASP A 548 -14.80 -15.26 -34.29
C ASP A 548 -16.16 -15.07 -33.62
N GLU A 549 -17.16 -14.69 -34.41
CA GLU A 549 -18.54 -14.58 -33.98
C GLU A 549 -19.34 -15.85 -34.30
N LEU A 550 -20.04 -16.37 -33.30
CA LEU A 550 -20.85 -17.57 -33.36
C LEU A 550 -22.32 -17.21 -33.21
N VAL A 551 -23.12 -17.57 -34.20
CA VAL A 551 -24.56 -17.25 -34.21
C VAL A 551 -25.35 -18.46 -33.72
N VAL A 552 -26.21 -18.24 -32.72
CA VAL A 552 -27.09 -19.24 -32.12
C VAL A 552 -28.54 -18.78 -32.29
N ASP A 553 -29.32 -19.57 -33.03
CA ASP A 553 -30.78 -19.45 -33.06
C ASP A 553 -31.34 -20.11 -31.80
N THR A 554 -32.04 -19.34 -30.95
CA THR A 554 -32.54 -19.86 -29.68
C THR A 554 -33.78 -20.72 -29.83
N GLU A 555 -34.37 -20.75 -31.03
CA GLU A 555 -35.69 -21.35 -31.31
C GLU A 555 -36.85 -20.70 -30.52
N GLU A 556 -36.59 -19.66 -29.72
CA GLU A 556 -37.59 -18.93 -28.95
C GLU A 556 -38.23 -17.83 -29.81
N PRO A 557 -39.56 -17.81 -30.01
CA PRO A 557 -40.22 -16.82 -30.85
C PRO A 557 -40.15 -15.41 -30.22
N LYS A 558 -39.89 -14.39 -31.05
CA LYS A 558 -39.91 -12.97 -30.63
C LYS A 558 -41.29 -12.53 -30.16
N ASP A 559 -42.31 -12.96 -30.89
CA ASP A 559 -43.71 -12.84 -30.49
C ASP A 559 -44.36 -14.24 -30.55
N PRO A 560 -44.76 -14.82 -29.40
CA PRO A 560 -45.48 -16.09 -29.37
C PRO A 560 -46.79 -16.10 -30.16
N LYS A 561 -47.34 -14.92 -30.50
CA LYS A 561 -48.59 -14.75 -31.26
C LYS A 561 -48.34 -14.43 -32.74
N ASP A 562 -47.13 -14.08 -33.13
CA ASP A 562 -46.75 -13.79 -34.52
C ASP A 562 -45.45 -14.54 -34.92
N PRO A 563 -45.58 -15.75 -35.49
CA PRO A 563 -44.44 -16.52 -35.97
C PRO A 563 -43.60 -15.82 -37.06
N ALA A 564 -44.16 -14.83 -37.76
CA ALA A 564 -43.43 -14.07 -38.78
C ALA A 564 -42.42 -13.09 -38.16
N ALA A 565 -42.54 -12.79 -36.86
CA ALA A 565 -41.57 -12.01 -36.12
C ALA A 565 -40.23 -12.73 -35.93
N GLY A 566 -40.15 -14.04 -36.23
CA GLY A 566 -38.95 -14.85 -36.14
C GLY A 566 -38.59 -15.26 -34.71
N THR A 567 -37.41 -15.85 -34.55
CA THR A 567 -36.85 -16.29 -33.26
C THR A 567 -35.74 -15.36 -32.80
N TRP A 568 -35.49 -15.31 -31.50
CA TRP A 568 -34.34 -14.59 -30.95
C TRP A 568 -33.04 -15.22 -31.44
N THR A 569 -32.09 -14.35 -31.80
CA THR A 569 -30.74 -14.78 -32.16
C THR A 569 -29.75 -14.26 -31.14
N GLU A 570 -28.93 -15.16 -30.59
CA GLU A 570 -27.81 -14.83 -29.71
C GLU A 570 -26.51 -14.87 -30.53
N VAL A 571 -25.68 -13.83 -30.43
CA VAL A 571 -24.34 -13.82 -31.01
C VAL A 571 -23.32 -13.92 -29.89
N TYR A 572 -22.49 -14.93 -29.94
CA TYR A 572 -21.38 -15.13 -29.02
C TYR A 572 -20.05 -14.78 -29.71
N LYS A 573 -19.09 -14.27 -28.94
CA LYS A 573 -17.72 -14.09 -29.41
C LYS A 573 -16.82 -15.15 -28.80
N PHE A 574 -16.12 -15.88 -29.65
CA PHE A 574 -15.22 -16.96 -29.28
C PHE A 574 -13.88 -16.41 -28.81
N PHE A 575 -13.36 -16.95 -27.71
CA PHE A 575 -12.03 -16.61 -27.21
C PHE A 575 -11.23 -17.86 -26.91
N ARG A 576 -10.04 -17.93 -27.48
CA ARG A 576 -9.08 -18.99 -27.21
C ARG A 576 -8.29 -18.66 -25.96
N ILE A 577 -8.72 -19.21 -24.83
CA ILE A 577 -8.02 -19.09 -23.55
C ILE A 577 -6.78 -19.98 -23.55
N ASN A 578 -5.61 -19.36 -23.37
CA ASN A 578 -4.32 -20.05 -23.40
C ASN A 578 -3.57 -19.99 -22.05
N THR A 579 -4.16 -19.35 -21.04
CA THR A 579 -3.62 -19.35 -19.67
C THR A 579 -3.49 -20.79 -19.15
N PRO A 580 -2.29 -21.23 -18.71
CA PRO A 580 -2.04 -22.62 -18.32
C PRO A 580 -2.91 -23.12 -17.16
N VAL A 581 -3.31 -22.19 -16.28
CA VAL A 581 -4.17 -22.46 -15.14
C VAL A 581 -5.42 -21.64 -15.27
N ASN A 582 -6.56 -22.31 -15.36
CA ASN A 582 -7.86 -21.70 -15.43
C ASN A 582 -8.89 -22.71 -14.88
N PHE A 583 -10.14 -22.28 -14.76
CA PHE A 583 -11.17 -23.11 -14.13
C PHE A 583 -11.53 -24.40 -14.89
N PHE A 584 -11.17 -24.53 -16.19
CA PHE A 584 -11.33 -25.79 -16.93
C PHE A 584 -10.34 -26.88 -16.51
N LYS A 585 -9.33 -26.58 -15.68
CA LYS A 585 -8.27 -27.54 -15.35
C LYS A 585 -8.79 -28.85 -14.75
N TYR A 586 -9.89 -28.79 -14.02
CA TYR A 586 -10.56 -29.94 -13.42
C TYR A 586 -11.92 -30.24 -14.08
N SER A 587 -12.03 -29.97 -15.37
CA SER A 587 -13.21 -30.23 -16.19
C SER A 587 -13.06 -31.51 -17.04
N PRO A 588 -14.14 -31.98 -17.69
CA PRO A 588 -14.07 -33.14 -18.58
C PRO A 588 -13.07 -32.99 -19.73
N ASN A 589 -12.84 -31.79 -20.28
CA ASN A 589 -11.87 -31.58 -21.37
C ASN A 589 -11.01 -30.33 -21.10
N PRO A 590 -9.94 -30.46 -20.29
CA PRO A 590 -9.23 -29.32 -19.72
C PRO A 590 -8.30 -28.59 -20.70
N THR A 591 -7.98 -29.16 -21.87
CA THR A 591 -7.00 -28.61 -22.82
C THR A 591 -7.59 -28.11 -24.12
N ASP A 592 -8.67 -28.75 -24.60
CA ASP A 592 -9.17 -28.51 -25.96
C ASP A 592 -10.48 -27.71 -25.97
N CYS A 593 -11.15 -27.60 -24.80
CA CYS A 593 -12.30 -26.71 -24.63
C CYS A 593 -11.88 -25.33 -24.14
N THR A 594 -12.53 -24.33 -24.71
CA THR A 594 -12.39 -22.92 -24.35
C THR A 594 -13.76 -22.27 -24.22
N ILE A 595 -13.85 -20.94 -24.35
CA ILE A 595 -15.09 -20.20 -24.11
C ILE A 595 -15.62 -19.49 -25.36
N ALA A 596 -16.94 -19.31 -25.38
CA ALA A 596 -17.55 -18.20 -26.10
C ALA A 596 -18.47 -17.43 -25.14
N ILE A 597 -18.49 -16.09 -25.27
CA ILE A 597 -19.23 -15.19 -24.39
C ILE A 597 -20.25 -14.40 -25.18
N LEU A 598 -21.45 -14.20 -24.63
CA LEU A 598 -22.53 -13.50 -25.32
C LEU A 598 -22.13 -12.04 -25.61
N LYS A 599 -22.26 -11.64 -26.88
CA LYS A 599 -22.00 -10.28 -27.36
C LYS A 599 -23.29 -9.48 -27.47
N GLU A 600 -24.32 -10.06 -28.09
CA GLU A 600 -25.59 -9.37 -28.34
C GLU A 600 -26.74 -10.35 -28.57
N VAL A 601 -27.96 -9.84 -28.42
CA VAL A 601 -29.23 -10.57 -28.65
C VAL A 601 -30.12 -9.69 -29.52
N TYR A 602 -30.67 -10.21 -30.62
CA TYR A 602 -31.53 -9.44 -31.52
C TYR A 602 -32.73 -10.16 -32.11
#